data_AF-A0A0F9KEL7-F1
#
_entry.id   AF-A0A0F9KEL7-F1
#
_cell.length_a   1.000
_cell.length_b   1.000
_cell.length_c   1.000
_cell.angle_alpha   90.00
_cell.angle_beta   90.00
_cell.angle_gamma   90.00
#
_symmetry.space_group_name_H-M   'P 1'
#
loop_
_entity.id
_entity.type
_entity.pdbx_description
1 polymer ?
#
loop_
_entity_poly.entity_id
_entity_poly.type
_entity_poly.pdbx_seq_one_letter_code
_entity_poly.pdbx_strand_id
1 'polypeptide(L)'
;MNLISKRSNKKKVNTSLIILSFIFGFLQVINFSQKNLIISEKNGFSEENANNLNIAASIQSDWELTTGIDGLFSTLNKPSGTQEGDLLVLHLTIDNTGDSLNGPFGWTILLPESQNNGQTTVSWYKIANASEPSSYNVTWVGIEDYIGGIIRITGHDRANPIQATAINTGTGNITNPSVSTTQNDTLIIGFHGLDEADQGYDYGNILEIGPTVLYANCTTIRGGQPRECSAGMYYEIQANQGPSDVRTWGIEGNEGWYAATVAINSAVYGINIISPTENEDFGVVAPNFTVEITVPDLDTMWYTVDGGLNNYTFSTNGTINQVAWDALSDGIITIGFYSNNTLGDRFFKQVNVNKDSSLPVIIIVSPVENENFGVSPPSFIVKITDPNLDTMWYSIYNGTYQSLNITFSSNGTINPTEWDALYDGTYSIRFYANDSLGNTNFEEVDVIKDIYAIIINITIPTLNKIYGVAAPNFTVEITDTNINTTWYTVDGGINNYTFTENGTI
;
A
#
# COMPACT_ATOMS: atom_id res chain seq x y z
N MET A 1 -85.82 -46.71 43.87
CA MET A 1 -86.57 -45.92 44.87
C MET A 1 -85.98 -44.52 44.88
N ASN A 2 -86.83 -43.49 44.94
CA ASN A 2 -86.58 -42.07 45.30
C ASN A 2 -85.21 -41.70 45.93
N LEU A 3 -84.61 -40.51 45.73
CA LEU A 3 -85.18 -39.20 45.38
C LEU A 3 -84.12 -38.20 44.84
N ILE A 4 -84.58 -37.04 44.36
CA ILE A 4 -83.80 -35.88 43.88
C ILE A 4 -83.29 -35.03 45.06
N SER A 5 -82.07 -34.45 44.95
CA SER A 5 -81.75 -33.14 45.56
C SER A 5 -80.61 -32.42 44.81
N LYS A 6 -80.67 -31.08 44.73
CA LYS A 6 -79.75 -30.20 43.96
C LYS A 6 -78.99 -29.24 44.90
N ARG A 7 -77.94 -28.61 44.35
CA ARG A 7 -77.11 -27.48 44.85
C ARG A 7 -75.93 -27.90 45.78
N SER A 8 -74.76 -27.24 45.77
CA SER A 8 -74.33 -26.00 45.10
C SER A 8 -72.80 -25.88 44.87
N ASN A 9 -72.39 -24.97 43.98
CA ASN A 9 -71.11 -24.23 43.89
C ASN A 9 -69.74 -24.92 43.58
N LYS A 10 -69.38 -24.80 42.29
CA LYS A 10 -68.09 -24.41 41.66
C LYS A 10 -66.78 -24.32 42.49
N LYS A 11 -65.76 -24.98 41.90
CA LYS A 11 -64.34 -24.58 41.68
C LYS A 11 -63.46 -24.18 42.89
N LYS A 12 -62.42 -25.00 43.13
CA LYS A 12 -60.96 -24.68 43.06
C LYS A 12 -60.20 -26.00 42.85
N VAL A 13 -59.46 -26.16 41.76
CA VAL A 13 -57.98 -26.00 41.67
C VAL A 13 -57.27 -26.91 42.68
N ASN A 14 -56.74 -28.04 42.20
CA ASN A 14 -55.90 -28.96 42.97
C ASN A 14 -54.43 -28.59 42.84
N THR A 15 -53.68 -28.74 43.94
CA THR A 15 -52.22 -28.61 43.98
C THR A 15 -51.65 -29.77 44.80
N SER A 16 -50.62 -30.44 44.26
CA SER A 16 -49.70 -31.35 44.97
C SER A 16 -50.29 -32.71 45.44
N LEU A 17 -49.53 -33.80 45.73
CA LEU A 17 -48.07 -33.99 45.92
C LEU A 17 -47.65 -35.49 45.75
N ILE A 18 -46.33 -35.77 45.73
CA ILE A 18 -45.61 -37.04 46.06
C ILE A 18 -45.25 -38.04 44.92
N ILE A 19 -44.18 -37.70 44.19
CA ILE A 19 -42.85 -38.37 44.09
C ILE A 19 -42.74 -39.91 44.25
N LEU A 20 -42.32 -40.55 43.14
CA LEU A 20 -41.22 -41.55 42.96
C LEU A 20 -41.04 -41.75 41.42
N SER A 21 -39.95 -42.24 40.80
CA SER A 21 -38.60 -42.65 41.24
C SER A 21 -37.60 -42.61 40.05
N PHE A 22 -36.33 -42.21 40.30
CA PHE A 22 -35.06 -42.51 39.58
C PHE A 22 -34.99 -42.61 38.02
N ILE A 23 -34.23 -41.72 37.33
CA ILE A 23 -32.84 -41.89 36.76
C ILE A 23 -32.77 -42.77 35.49
N PHE A 24 -32.11 -42.44 34.35
CA PHE A 24 -31.42 -41.24 33.79
C PHE A 24 -31.40 -41.41 32.24
N GLY A 25 -31.21 -40.35 31.45
CA GLY A 25 -31.15 -40.49 29.98
C GLY A 25 -30.91 -39.21 29.18
N PHE A 26 -29.75 -38.57 29.42
CA PHE A 26 -29.12 -37.50 28.61
C PHE A 26 -29.98 -36.76 27.57
N LEU A 27 -30.39 -35.53 27.92
CA LEU A 27 -30.54 -34.44 26.96
C LEU A 27 -29.39 -33.46 27.18
N GLN A 28 -28.33 -33.58 26.38
CA GLN A 28 -27.20 -32.67 26.45
C GLN A 28 -27.61 -31.32 25.87
N VAL A 29 -27.69 -30.29 26.72
CA VAL A 29 -27.91 -28.91 26.29
C VAL A 29 -26.65 -28.43 25.59
N ILE A 30 -26.66 -28.45 24.26
CA ILE A 30 -25.60 -27.84 23.46
C ILE A 30 -25.84 -26.33 23.44
N ASN A 31 -25.22 -25.65 24.39
CA ASN A 31 -25.18 -24.19 24.41
C ASN A 31 -24.08 -23.72 23.45
N PHE A 32 -24.39 -23.67 22.15
CA PHE A 32 -23.49 -23.04 21.18
C PHE A 32 -23.49 -21.52 21.42
N SER A 33 -22.38 -21.00 21.94
CA SER A 33 -22.10 -19.56 21.94
C SER A 33 -22.16 -19.03 20.51
N GLN A 34 -22.89 -17.94 20.29
CA GLN A 34 -23.26 -17.45 18.98
C GLN A 34 -22.12 -16.72 18.22
N LYS A 35 -20.84 -17.00 18.56
CA LYS A 35 -19.68 -16.18 18.16
C LYS A 35 -18.76 -16.78 17.08
N ASN A 36 -19.00 -18.00 16.60
CA ASN A 36 -18.23 -18.65 15.52
C ASN A 36 -19.01 -18.79 14.20
N LEU A 37 -19.94 -17.87 13.90
CA LEU A 37 -20.74 -17.91 12.66
C LEU A 37 -20.67 -16.59 11.87
N ILE A 38 -19.45 -16.17 11.47
CA ILE A 38 -19.23 -15.02 10.57
C ILE A 38 -18.42 -15.41 9.32
N ILE A 39 -18.51 -16.66 8.86
CA ILE A 39 -18.02 -17.09 7.54
C ILE A 39 -18.98 -18.15 6.94
N SER A 40 -20.16 -17.72 6.48
CA SER A 40 -20.98 -18.51 5.51
C SER A 40 -22.11 -17.73 4.83
N GLU A 41 -22.60 -16.63 5.42
CA GLU A 41 -23.67 -15.81 4.80
C GLU A 41 -23.14 -14.52 4.15
N LYS A 42 -22.34 -14.67 3.08
CA LYS A 42 -22.16 -13.60 2.08
C LYS A 42 -22.07 -14.10 0.63
N ASN A 43 -22.91 -15.09 0.29
CA ASN A 43 -23.24 -15.41 -1.11
C ASN A 43 -24.06 -14.27 -1.73
N GLY A 44 -23.34 -13.22 -2.13
CA GLY A 44 -23.89 -11.95 -2.58
C GLY A 44 -22.76 -10.97 -2.90
N PHE A 45 -21.81 -11.39 -3.73
CA PHE A 45 -20.77 -10.51 -4.25
C PHE A 45 -21.36 -9.56 -5.30
N SER A 46 -21.90 -8.44 -4.84
CA SER A 46 -21.80 -7.19 -5.60
C SER A 46 -20.34 -6.74 -5.61
N GLU A 47 -19.97 -5.98 -6.64
CA GLU A 47 -18.64 -5.32 -6.79
C GLU A 47 -18.35 -4.29 -5.70
N GLU A 48 -19.30 -4.08 -4.78
CA GLU A 48 -19.30 -3.09 -3.70
C GLU A 48 -18.64 -3.59 -2.41
N ASN A 49 -18.27 -4.88 -2.32
CA ASN A 49 -17.52 -5.42 -1.18
C ASN A 49 -16.02 -5.10 -1.24
N ALA A 50 -15.70 -3.82 -1.36
CA ALA A 50 -14.42 -3.32 -0.88
C ALA A 50 -14.33 -3.60 0.63
N ASN A 51 -13.28 -4.30 1.05
CA ASN A 51 -12.57 -4.11 2.31
C ASN A 51 -11.53 -5.22 2.47
N ASN A 52 -10.42 -4.90 3.14
CA ASN A 52 -9.62 -5.95 3.75
C ASN A 52 -10.47 -6.64 4.82
N LEU A 53 -10.53 -7.97 4.79
CA LEU A 53 -11.20 -8.75 5.82
C LEU A 53 -10.28 -8.83 7.03
N ASN A 54 -10.59 -8.03 8.06
CA ASN A 54 -10.00 -8.19 9.38
C ASN A 54 -10.57 -9.48 9.99
N ILE A 55 -9.74 -10.51 10.12
CA ILE A 55 -10.07 -11.70 10.91
C ILE A 55 -9.54 -11.45 12.31
N ALA A 56 -10.44 -11.35 13.29
CA ALA A 56 -10.08 -11.20 14.69
C ALA A 56 -9.19 -12.37 15.15
N ALA A 57 -8.09 -12.05 15.81
CA ALA A 57 -7.27 -13.07 16.46
C ALA A 57 -8.10 -13.85 17.49
N SER A 58 -7.90 -15.17 17.57
CA SER A 58 -8.73 -16.05 18.39
C SER A 58 -7.93 -17.21 18.99
N ILE A 59 -8.21 -17.54 20.25
CA ILE A 59 -7.67 -18.73 20.90
C ILE A 59 -8.47 -19.94 20.40
N GLN A 60 -7.78 -20.96 19.89
CA GLN A 60 -8.40 -22.12 19.23
C GLN A 60 -8.45 -23.40 20.09
N SER A 61 -7.68 -23.45 21.17
CA SER A 61 -7.62 -24.62 22.05
C SER A 61 -7.10 -24.25 23.44
N ASP A 62 -7.79 -24.70 24.47
CA ASP A 62 -7.43 -24.42 25.86
C ASP A 62 -6.42 -25.44 26.44
N TRP A 63 -5.17 -24.99 26.41
CA TRP A 63 -4.01 -25.24 27.28
C TRP A 63 -3.48 -26.66 27.45
N GLU A 64 -2.24 -26.80 27.02
CA GLU A 64 -1.30 -27.76 27.57
C GLU A 64 -0.65 -27.11 28.82
N LEU A 65 -1.39 -27.10 29.93
CA LEU A 65 -0.91 -26.67 31.24
C LEU A 65 0.04 -27.73 31.82
N THR A 66 1.13 -27.28 32.43
CA THR A 66 2.05 -28.12 33.21
C THR A 66 2.27 -27.52 34.58
N THR A 67 2.40 -28.36 35.60
CA THR A 67 2.93 -28.00 36.92
C THR A 67 3.84 -29.11 37.45
N GLY A 68 4.80 -28.75 38.30
CA GLY A 68 5.59 -29.73 39.04
C GLY A 68 6.76 -29.13 39.79
N ILE A 69 7.58 -30.01 40.36
CA ILE A 69 8.89 -29.68 40.95
C ILE A 69 9.95 -30.30 40.05
N ASP A 70 10.90 -29.51 39.53
CA ASP A 70 12.05 -30.06 38.79
C ASP A 70 13.34 -29.25 39.04
N GLY A 71 14.49 -29.91 38.88
CA GLY A 71 15.83 -29.38 39.11
C GLY A 71 16.48 -28.71 37.89
N LEU A 72 15.81 -28.74 36.73
CA LEU A 72 16.43 -28.47 35.44
C LEU A 72 15.44 -27.99 34.36
N PHE A 73 14.23 -28.55 34.26
CA PHE A 73 13.28 -28.17 33.19
C PHE A 73 11.81 -28.51 33.45
N SER A 74 10.93 -27.73 32.81
CA SER A 74 9.53 -28.07 32.58
C SER A 74 9.35 -28.69 31.19
N THR A 75 8.34 -29.55 31.03
CA THR A 75 7.91 -30.05 29.71
C THR A 75 6.48 -29.58 29.44
N LEU A 76 6.30 -28.76 28.41
CA LEU A 76 4.99 -28.26 27.96
C LEU A 76 4.65 -28.94 26.63
N ASN A 77 3.52 -29.64 26.54
CA ASN A 77 3.10 -30.20 25.26
C ASN A 77 2.79 -29.08 24.26
N LYS A 78 2.92 -29.36 22.97
CA LYS A 78 2.40 -28.49 21.91
C LYS A 78 0.87 -28.56 21.89
N PRO A 79 0.14 -27.44 21.84
CA PRO A 79 -1.32 -27.44 21.78
C PRO A 79 -1.88 -28.30 20.65
N SER A 80 -2.92 -29.08 20.96
CA SER A 80 -3.56 -29.95 19.97
C SER A 80 -4.03 -29.19 18.72
N GLY A 81 -3.89 -29.82 17.56
CA GLY A 81 -4.29 -29.23 16.28
C GLY A 81 -3.40 -28.09 15.75
N THR A 82 -2.29 -27.75 16.40
CA THR A 82 -1.31 -26.76 15.89
C THR A 82 -0.89 -27.05 14.45
N GLN A 83 -1.05 -26.05 13.58
CA GLN A 83 -0.71 -26.02 12.16
C GLN A 83 0.44 -25.02 11.89
N GLU A 84 0.98 -25.07 10.69
CA GLU A 84 1.99 -24.10 10.23
C GLU A 84 1.39 -22.69 10.12
N GLY A 85 2.11 -21.72 10.67
CA GLY A 85 1.71 -20.32 10.74
C GLY A 85 0.67 -19.99 11.82
N ASP A 86 0.48 -20.87 12.81
CA ASP A 86 -0.23 -20.55 14.06
C ASP A 86 0.69 -19.79 15.03
N LEU A 87 0.13 -18.90 15.85
CA LEU A 87 0.85 -18.21 16.91
C LEU A 87 0.73 -19.04 18.18
N LEU A 88 1.86 -19.48 18.72
CA LEU A 88 1.97 -20.09 20.03
C LEU A 88 2.48 -19.04 21.02
N VAL A 89 1.86 -18.95 22.19
CA VAL A 89 2.32 -18.12 23.31
C VAL A 89 2.50 -18.99 24.53
N LEU A 90 3.66 -18.88 25.18
CA LEU A 90 4.08 -19.63 26.36
C LEU A 90 4.23 -18.67 27.53
N HIS A 91 3.62 -19.00 28.67
CA HIS A 91 3.85 -18.33 29.95
C HIS A 91 4.36 -19.36 30.98
N LEU A 92 5.41 -19.00 31.74
CA LEU A 92 5.93 -19.83 32.83
C LEU A 92 6.29 -18.94 34.02
N THR A 93 5.89 -19.39 35.21
CA THR A 93 6.28 -18.87 36.52
C THR A 93 6.96 -19.98 37.30
N ILE A 94 8.01 -19.64 38.03
CA ILE A 94 8.61 -20.49 39.07
C ILE A 94 8.56 -19.79 40.44
N ASP A 95 8.55 -20.61 41.48
CA ASP A 95 9.04 -20.25 42.82
C ASP A 95 10.51 -19.76 42.69
N ASN A 96 10.97 -19.02 43.70
CA ASN A 96 12.30 -18.45 43.84
C ASN A 96 12.72 -17.31 42.87
N THR A 97 13.57 -16.42 43.39
CA THR A 97 14.24 -15.32 42.68
C THR A 97 15.73 -15.56 42.60
N GLY A 98 16.29 -15.44 41.40
CA GLY A 98 17.74 -15.50 41.17
C GLY A 98 18.12 -16.44 40.03
N ASP A 99 17.28 -17.43 39.74
CA ASP A 99 17.44 -18.36 38.63
C ASP A 99 16.72 -17.86 37.37
N SER A 100 17.42 -17.87 36.23
CA SER A 100 16.88 -17.36 34.97
C SER A 100 16.22 -18.46 34.15
N LEU A 101 15.04 -18.16 33.61
CA LEU A 101 14.26 -19.06 32.79
C LEU A 101 14.69 -18.97 31.33
N ASN A 102 15.19 -20.07 30.78
CA ASN A 102 15.66 -20.14 29.40
C ASN A 102 14.59 -20.80 28.53
N GLY A 103 13.94 -20.00 27.69
CA GLY A 103 12.85 -20.44 26.82
C GLY A 103 13.28 -21.45 25.75
N PRO A 104 12.33 -22.13 25.09
CA PRO A 104 12.65 -23.21 24.17
C PRO A 104 13.31 -22.67 22.88
N PHE A 105 14.10 -23.51 22.22
CA PHE A 105 14.85 -23.10 21.02
C PHE A 105 13.93 -22.54 19.91
N GLY A 106 14.30 -21.38 19.38
CA GLY A 106 13.56 -20.70 18.30
C GLY A 106 12.23 -20.10 18.73
N TRP A 107 12.08 -19.76 20.01
CA TRP A 107 11.02 -18.87 20.53
C TRP A 107 11.59 -17.47 20.77
N THR A 108 10.72 -16.45 20.65
CA THR A 108 11.05 -15.04 20.90
C THR A 108 10.48 -14.62 22.25
N ILE A 109 11.19 -13.82 23.04
CA ILE A 109 10.66 -13.25 24.29
C ILE A 109 9.46 -12.34 23.95
N LEU A 110 8.31 -12.61 24.58
CA LEU A 110 7.09 -11.82 24.48
C LEU A 110 7.05 -10.74 25.56
N LEU A 111 7.35 -11.16 26.80
CA LEU A 111 7.42 -10.30 27.98
C LEU A 111 8.73 -10.62 28.71
N PRO A 112 9.50 -9.59 29.12
CA PRO A 112 10.81 -9.79 29.74
C PRO A 112 10.70 -10.49 31.10
N GLU A 113 11.79 -11.15 31.50
CA GLU A 113 11.90 -11.81 32.80
C GLU A 113 11.66 -10.83 33.96
N SER A 114 10.82 -11.25 34.90
CA SER A 114 10.57 -10.54 36.15
C SER A 114 10.84 -11.45 37.34
N GLN A 115 12.01 -11.26 37.95
CA GLN A 115 12.37 -11.80 39.26
C GLN A 115 11.94 -10.78 40.32
N ASN A 116 10.85 -11.04 41.04
CA ASN A 116 10.33 -10.10 42.03
C ASN A 116 9.47 -10.78 43.09
N ASN A 117 9.61 -10.32 44.33
CA ASN A 117 8.88 -10.80 45.50
C ASN A 117 8.83 -12.32 45.60
N GLY A 118 9.97 -12.99 45.42
CA GLY A 118 10.10 -14.43 45.53
C GLY A 118 9.81 -15.23 44.26
N GLN A 119 8.94 -14.81 43.33
CA GLN A 119 8.77 -15.53 42.04
C GLN A 119 9.70 -15.07 40.90
N THR A 120 9.83 -15.92 39.88
CA THR A 120 10.39 -15.56 38.55
C THR A 120 9.43 -15.95 37.42
N THR A 121 9.04 -14.96 36.59
CA THR A 121 8.11 -15.16 35.45
C THR A 121 8.69 -14.65 34.13
N VAL A 122 8.44 -15.39 33.04
CA VAL A 122 8.72 -14.97 31.64
C VAL A 122 7.57 -15.37 30.71
N SER A 123 7.43 -14.69 29.57
CA SER A 123 6.60 -15.17 28.46
C SER A 123 7.34 -15.13 27.13
N TRP A 124 7.03 -16.08 26.25
CA TRP A 124 7.56 -16.18 24.90
C TRP A 124 6.46 -16.37 23.87
N TYR A 125 6.76 -16.09 22.61
CA TYR A 125 5.91 -16.46 21.48
C TYR A 125 6.71 -17.10 20.34
N LYS A 126 6.01 -17.82 19.48
CA LYS A 126 6.55 -18.48 18.28
C LYS A 126 5.49 -18.57 17.21
N ILE A 127 5.87 -18.32 15.95
CA ILE A 127 5.06 -18.76 14.81
C ILE A 127 5.43 -20.21 14.50
N ALA A 128 4.44 -21.11 14.56
CA ALA A 128 4.61 -22.53 14.32
C ALA A 128 5.05 -22.80 12.86
N ASN A 129 5.96 -23.75 12.66
CA ASN A 129 6.36 -24.23 11.33
C ASN A 129 5.83 -25.65 11.04
N ALA A 130 5.99 -26.13 9.81
CA ALA A 130 5.56 -27.48 9.39
C ALA A 130 6.09 -28.65 10.24
N SER A 131 7.09 -28.46 11.10
CA SER A 131 7.78 -29.51 11.87
C SER A 131 7.91 -29.20 13.37
N GLU A 132 6.90 -28.57 13.99
CA GLU A 132 6.89 -28.37 15.43
C GLU A 132 6.91 -29.71 16.22
N PRO A 133 7.72 -29.82 17.32
CA PRO A 133 7.80 -31.03 18.14
C PRO A 133 6.49 -31.36 18.88
N SER A 134 6.45 -32.49 19.59
CA SER A 134 5.32 -32.85 20.46
C SER A 134 5.26 -32.02 21.74
N SER A 135 6.40 -31.51 22.19
CA SER A 135 6.55 -30.71 23.42
C SER A 135 7.75 -29.78 23.31
N TYR A 136 7.79 -28.79 24.20
CA TYR A 136 8.85 -27.82 24.37
C TYR A 136 9.33 -27.83 25.83
N ASN A 137 10.59 -27.48 26.05
CA ASN A 137 11.16 -27.38 27.39
C ASN A 137 11.59 -25.95 27.67
N VAL A 138 11.30 -25.46 28.88
CA VAL A 138 11.94 -24.27 29.46
C VAL A 138 12.90 -24.78 30.54
N THR A 139 14.11 -24.23 30.62
CA THR A 139 15.16 -24.73 31.52
C THR A 139 15.66 -23.69 32.50
N TRP A 140 15.99 -24.12 33.72
CA TRP A 140 16.58 -23.31 34.78
C TRP A 140 17.69 -24.10 35.49
N VAL A 141 18.21 -23.55 36.58
CA VAL A 141 19.12 -24.20 37.52
C VAL A 141 18.44 -24.11 38.90
N GLY A 142 18.61 -25.11 39.76
CA GLY A 142 17.90 -25.15 41.05
C GLY A 142 16.67 -26.04 41.01
N ILE A 143 16.23 -26.51 42.18
CA ILE A 143 15.00 -27.29 42.33
C ILE A 143 13.90 -26.31 42.63
N GLU A 144 13.02 -26.09 41.65
CA GLU A 144 11.97 -25.09 41.73
C GLU A 144 10.61 -25.71 41.42
N ASP A 145 9.60 -25.16 42.09
CA ASP A 145 8.20 -25.35 41.80
C ASP A 145 7.80 -24.47 40.61
N TYR A 146 7.20 -25.06 39.58
CA TYR A 146 6.85 -24.35 38.34
C TYR A 146 5.40 -24.55 37.90
N ILE A 147 4.83 -23.50 37.30
CA ILE A 147 3.57 -23.54 36.57
C ILE A 147 3.73 -22.84 35.21
N GLY A 148 3.22 -23.45 34.15
CA GLY A 148 3.15 -22.78 32.85
C GLY A 148 2.21 -23.45 31.86
N GLY A 149 1.95 -22.74 30.76
CA GLY A 149 1.06 -23.21 29.71
C GLY A 149 1.42 -22.65 28.35
N ILE A 150 1.01 -23.36 27.30
CA ILE A 150 1.05 -22.87 25.92
C ILE A 150 -0.39 -22.71 25.41
N ILE A 151 -0.68 -21.55 24.82
CA ILE A 151 -1.90 -21.28 24.07
C ILE A 151 -1.62 -21.20 22.57
N ARG A 152 -2.65 -21.51 21.78
CA ARG A 152 -2.64 -21.47 20.31
C ARG A 152 -3.62 -20.44 19.80
N ILE A 153 -3.14 -19.51 18.97
CA ILE A 153 -3.87 -18.36 18.46
C ILE A 153 -3.84 -18.37 16.92
N THR A 154 -5.01 -18.26 16.29
CA THR A 154 -5.17 -18.09 14.83
C THR A 154 -5.78 -16.73 14.52
N GLY A 155 -5.81 -16.35 13.23
CA GLY A 155 -6.34 -15.04 12.82
C GLY A 155 -5.47 -13.86 13.25
N HIS A 156 -4.18 -14.08 13.51
CA HIS A 156 -3.23 -13.03 13.88
C HIS A 156 -2.41 -12.57 12.66
N ASP A 157 -1.85 -11.36 12.70
CA ASP A 157 -0.84 -10.90 11.74
C ASP A 157 0.45 -11.74 11.90
N ARG A 158 0.74 -12.60 10.92
CA ARG A 158 1.92 -13.49 10.93
C ARG A 158 3.26 -12.76 10.87
N ALA A 159 3.30 -11.53 10.36
CA ALA A 159 4.52 -10.72 10.30
C ALA A 159 4.73 -9.94 11.61
N ASN A 160 3.67 -9.36 12.17
CA ASN A 160 3.72 -8.54 13.39
C ASN A 160 2.65 -8.99 14.40
N PRO A 161 2.76 -10.18 15.01
CA PRO A 161 1.68 -10.78 15.81
C PRO A 161 1.36 -10.03 17.11
N ILE A 162 2.32 -9.27 17.64
CA ILE A 162 2.18 -8.56 18.92
C ILE A 162 1.95 -7.08 18.65
N GLN A 163 0.80 -6.58 19.07
CA GLN A 163 0.34 -5.20 18.80
C GLN A 163 0.82 -4.24 19.89
N ALA A 164 0.68 -4.63 21.16
CA ALA A 164 1.10 -3.87 22.33
C ALA A 164 1.28 -4.79 23.54
N THR A 165 2.14 -4.39 24.48
CA THR A 165 2.36 -5.08 25.76
C THR A 165 2.48 -4.07 26.89
N ALA A 166 1.95 -4.39 28.07
CA ALA A 166 2.18 -3.64 29.29
C ALA A 166 2.43 -4.61 30.46
N ILE A 167 3.28 -4.21 31.41
CA ILE A 167 3.59 -4.97 32.62
C ILE A 167 3.31 -4.14 33.87
N ASN A 168 3.05 -4.80 34.98
CA ASN A 168 2.85 -4.21 36.29
C ASN A 168 3.32 -5.19 37.36
N THR A 169 3.74 -4.68 38.52
CA THR A 169 4.15 -5.48 39.68
C THR A 169 3.67 -4.79 40.93
N GLY A 170 3.21 -5.53 41.92
CA GLY A 170 2.72 -4.95 43.17
C GLY A 170 2.58 -5.98 44.28
N THR A 171 1.81 -5.62 45.30
CA THR A 171 1.40 -6.53 46.37
C THR A 171 -0.11 -6.49 46.62
N GLY A 172 -0.68 -7.57 47.13
CA GLY A 172 -2.13 -7.68 47.33
C GLY A 172 -2.86 -7.96 46.01
N ASN A 173 -4.04 -7.37 45.77
CA ASN A 173 -4.82 -7.64 44.55
C ASN A 173 -3.99 -7.41 43.26
N ILE A 174 -3.95 -8.44 42.41
CA ILE A 174 -3.26 -8.43 41.12
C ILE A 174 -3.91 -7.38 40.22
N THR A 175 -3.13 -6.54 39.53
CA THR A 175 -3.66 -5.55 38.59
C THR A 175 -2.96 -5.64 37.23
N ASN A 176 -3.62 -6.31 36.27
CA ASN A 176 -3.19 -6.37 34.87
C ASN A 176 -3.38 -4.99 34.22
N PRO A 177 -2.31 -4.37 33.67
CA PRO A 177 -2.36 -3.01 33.13
C PRO A 177 -3.15 -2.93 31.82
N SER A 178 -3.56 -1.71 31.45
CA SER A 178 -4.16 -1.44 30.15
C SER A 178 -3.12 -1.43 29.03
N VAL A 179 -3.49 -1.88 27.83
CA VAL A 179 -2.74 -1.69 26.57
C VAL A 179 -3.56 -0.90 25.56
N SER A 180 -2.91 -0.05 24.76
CA SER A 180 -3.58 0.69 23.68
C SER A 180 -3.61 -0.12 22.39
N THR A 181 -4.81 -0.40 21.89
CA THR A 181 -5.02 -1.07 20.60
C THR A 181 -5.28 -0.09 19.46
N THR A 182 -4.91 -0.50 18.25
CA THR A 182 -5.06 0.24 16.98
C THR A 182 -6.06 -0.40 16.03
N GLN A 183 -6.67 -1.52 16.44
CA GLN A 183 -7.68 -2.26 15.66
C GLN A 183 -8.90 -2.59 16.52
N ASN A 184 -10.08 -2.54 15.91
CA ASN A 184 -11.31 -3.11 16.47
C ASN A 184 -11.21 -4.64 16.55
N ASP A 185 -12.02 -5.24 17.41
CA ASP A 185 -12.06 -6.69 17.68
C ASP A 185 -10.68 -7.32 17.97
N THR A 186 -9.81 -6.56 18.65
CA THR A 186 -8.46 -7.02 19.05
C THR A 186 -8.56 -8.06 20.18
N LEU A 187 -7.82 -9.16 20.05
CA LEU A 187 -7.64 -10.13 21.13
C LEU A 187 -6.67 -9.57 22.18
N ILE A 188 -7.18 -9.39 23.39
CA ILE A 188 -6.41 -9.07 24.58
C ILE A 188 -6.19 -10.38 25.36
N ILE A 189 -4.97 -10.57 25.85
CA ILE A 189 -4.58 -11.70 26.70
C ILE A 189 -3.83 -11.10 27.89
N GLY A 190 -4.19 -11.49 29.11
CA GLY A 190 -3.44 -11.11 30.30
C GLY A 190 -2.92 -12.32 31.05
N PHE A 191 -1.78 -12.14 31.70
CA PHE A 191 -1.06 -13.15 32.47
C PHE A 191 -0.70 -12.59 33.84
N HIS A 192 -0.51 -13.44 34.84
CA HIS A 192 0.08 -13.07 36.12
C HIS A 192 0.70 -14.27 36.83
N GLY A 193 1.74 -14.03 37.62
CA GLY A 193 2.49 -15.01 38.40
C GLY A 193 2.78 -14.52 39.82
N LEU A 194 2.79 -15.44 40.78
CA LEU A 194 2.91 -15.21 42.21
C LEU A 194 3.83 -16.25 42.87
N ASP A 195 4.45 -15.81 43.96
CA ASP A 195 5.43 -16.54 44.78
C ASP A 195 4.83 -17.67 45.59
N GLU A 196 3.70 -17.43 46.27
CA GLU A 196 3.03 -18.44 47.06
C GLU A 196 1.69 -18.82 46.39
N ALA A 197 0.87 -19.59 47.10
CA ALA A 197 -0.33 -20.24 46.56
C ALA A 197 -1.64 -19.58 47.00
N ASP A 198 -1.64 -18.25 47.18
CA ASP A 198 -2.83 -17.49 47.61
C ASP A 198 -3.84 -17.24 46.46
N GLN A 199 -3.59 -17.78 45.26
CA GLN A 199 -4.65 -18.08 44.30
C GLN A 199 -5.45 -19.29 44.76
N GLY A 200 -6.44 -19.05 45.61
CA GLY A 200 -7.46 -20.04 45.93
C GLY A 200 -8.18 -20.55 44.68
N TYR A 201 -8.59 -21.83 44.69
CA TYR A 201 -9.30 -22.48 43.58
C TYR A 201 -10.64 -21.81 43.20
N ASP A 202 -11.18 -20.95 44.06
CA ASP A 202 -12.27 -20.02 43.72
C ASP A 202 -11.67 -18.65 43.39
N TYR A 203 -11.62 -18.29 42.11
CA TYR A 203 -11.72 -16.86 41.75
C TYR A 203 -13.00 -16.34 42.42
N GLY A 204 -12.86 -15.41 43.37
CA GLY A 204 -13.99 -14.88 44.13
C GLY A 204 -15.15 -14.53 43.20
N ASN A 205 -16.33 -15.10 43.47
CA ASN A 205 -17.44 -15.36 42.53
C ASN A 205 -18.19 -14.11 41.96
N ILE A 206 -17.45 -13.05 41.63
CA ILE A 206 -17.88 -11.89 40.86
C ILE A 206 -16.74 -11.53 39.89
N LEU A 207 -16.57 -12.35 38.85
CA LEU A 207 -15.93 -11.86 37.63
C LEU A 207 -16.78 -10.72 37.06
N GLU A 208 -16.15 -9.60 36.70
CA GLU A 208 -16.83 -8.59 35.89
C GLU A 208 -17.31 -9.20 34.57
N ILE A 209 -18.42 -8.70 34.03
CA ILE A 209 -18.89 -9.11 32.69
C ILE A 209 -17.87 -8.61 31.67
N GLY A 210 -17.01 -9.49 31.16
CA GLY A 210 -15.98 -9.12 30.19
C GLY A 210 -15.08 -10.30 29.81
N PRO A 211 -14.01 -10.58 30.59
CA PRO A 211 -12.99 -11.55 30.21
C PRO A 211 -13.41 -13.00 30.43
N THR A 212 -12.94 -13.86 29.53
CA THR A 212 -12.92 -15.31 29.74
C THR A 212 -11.63 -15.64 30.49
N VAL A 213 -11.77 -16.07 31.74
CA VAL A 213 -10.65 -16.65 32.50
C VAL A 213 -10.23 -17.94 31.82
N LEU A 214 -8.92 -18.10 31.65
CA LEU A 214 -8.30 -19.35 31.26
C LEU A 214 -7.96 -20.13 32.53
N TYR A 215 -6.70 -20.21 32.96
CA TYR A 215 -6.38 -20.82 34.26
C TYR A 215 -6.20 -19.80 35.38
N ALA A 216 -6.48 -20.24 36.61
CA ALA A 216 -5.67 -19.97 37.79
C ALA A 216 -5.32 -21.32 38.40
N ASN A 217 -4.07 -21.55 38.76
CA ASN A 217 -3.65 -22.81 39.39
C ASN A 217 -2.37 -22.63 40.22
N CYS A 218 -2.17 -23.55 41.17
CA CYS A 218 -1.01 -23.65 42.03
C CYS A 218 -0.23 -24.95 41.77
N THR A 219 1.07 -24.95 42.04
CA THR A 219 1.97 -26.03 41.59
C THR A 219 1.84 -27.34 42.37
N THR A 220 1.75 -27.30 43.71
CA THR A 220 1.75 -28.47 44.60
C THR A 220 0.67 -28.41 45.68
N ILE A 221 0.48 -29.54 46.38
CA ILE A 221 -0.22 -29.60 47.67
C ILE A 221 0.70 -30.30 48.69
N ARG A 222 1.29 -29.55 49.62
CA ARG A 222 2.05 -30.10 50.76
C ARG A 222 1.17 -30.18 52.01
N GLY A 223 0.97 -31.41 52.51
CA GLY A 223 0.26 -31.64 53.78
C GLY A 223 -1.22 -31.24 53.77
N GLY A 224 -1.84 -31.08 52.58
CA GLY A 224 -3.23 -30.68 52.43
C GLY A 224 -3.46 -29.17 52.22
N GLN A 225 -2.40 -28.39 51.98
CA GLN A 225 -2.47 -26.99 51.57
C GLN A 225 -1.60 -26.77 50.32
N PRO A 226 -2.02 -25.97 49.33
CA PRO A 226 -1.15 -25.56 48.23
C PRO A 226 -0.15 -24.51 48.73
N ARG A 227 1.11 -24.52 48.28
CA ARG A 227 2.16 -23.76 49.00
C ARG A 227 3.39 -23.20 48.25
N GLU A 228 3.64 -23.48 46.97
CA GLU A 228 5.00 -23.23 46.42
C GLU A 228 5.06 -22.30 45.18
N CYS A 229 4.04 -22.17 44.32
CA CYS A 229 3.82 -20.96 43.46
C CYS A 229 2.45 -21.01 42.76
N SER A 230 2.01 -19.90 42.17
CA SER A 230 0.76 -19.84 41.40
C SER A 230 0.78 -18.87 40.21
N ALA A 231 -0.04 -19.14 39.20
CA ALA A 231 -0.18 -18.29 38.01
C ALA A 231 -1.57 -18.38 37.40
N GLY A 232 -1.95 -17.32 36.69
CA GLY A 232 -3.23 -17.24 36.00
C GLY A 232 -3.19 -16.46 34.68
N MET A 233 -4.22 -16.68 33.86
CA MET A 233 -4.34 -16.16 32.50
C MET A 233 -5.81 -15.89 32.17
N TYR A 234 -6.07 -14.86 31.38
CA TYR A 234 -7.40 -14.56 30.82
C TYR A 234 -7.28 -14.05 29.39
N TYR A 235 -8.39 -14.03 28.65
CA TYR A 235 -8.49 -13.34 27.38
C TYR A 235 -9.84 -12.63 27.20
N GLU A 236 -9.86 -11.64 26.31
CA GLU A 236 -11.08 -10.97 25.86
C GLU A 236 -10.93 -10.41 24.44
N ILE A 237 -12.05 -10.13 23.79
CA ILE A 237 -12.06 -9.41 22.50
C ILE A 237 -12.47 -7.96 22.78
N GLN A 238 -11.51 -7.05 22.64
CA GLN A 238 -11.75 -5.62 22.73
C GLN A 238 -12.41 -5.13 21.43
N ALA A 239 -13.72 -4.90 21.47
CA ALA A 239 -14.51 -4.56 20.29
C ALA A 239 -14.09 -3.24 19.60
N ASN A 240 -13.65 -2.23 20.35
CA ASN A 240 -13.26 -0.92 19.80
C ASN A 240 -11.78 -0.62 20.10
N GLN A 241 -11.05 -0.15 19.09
CA GLN A 241 -9.67 0.32 19.24
C GLN A 241 -9.52 1.39 20.34
N GLY A 242 -8.38 1.39 21.02
CA GLY A 242 -8.05 2.32 22.11
C GLY A 242 -7.51 1.60 23.34
N PRO A 243 -7.44 2.26 24.51
CA PRO A 243 -7.05 1.61 25.76
C PRO A 243 -7.98 0.43 26.08
N SER A 244 -7.41 -0.74 26.36
CA SER A 244 -8.12 -1.87 26.95
C SER A 244 -8.54 -1.53 28.39
N ASP A 245 -9.47 -2.29 28.94
CA ASP A 245 -9.75 -2.20 30.37
C ASP A 245 -8.52 -2.61 31.20
N VAL A 246 -8.45 -2.10 32.44
CA VAL A 246 -7.55 -2.59 33.48
C VAL A 246 -8.30 -3.71 34.21
N ARG A 247 -7.68 -4.89 34.37
CA ARG A 247 -8.30 -6.03 35.07
C ARG A 247 -7.64 -6.26 36.42
N THR A 248 -8.47 -6.42 37.46
CA THR A 248 -8.02 -6.62 38.84
C THR A 248 -8.55 -7.94 39.39
N TRP A 249 -7.68 -8.69 40.06
CA TRP A 249 -8.00 -10.02 40.62
C TRP A 249 -7.71 -10.02 42.12
N GLY A 250 -8.68 -10.47 42.92
CA GLY A 250 -8.49 -10.65 44.37
C GLY A 250 -7.71 -11.94 44.64
N ILE A 251 -6.82 -11.89 45.64
CA ILE A 251 -6.05 -13.04 46.16
C ILE A 251 -6.15 -13.09 47.69
N GLU A 252 -5.92 -14.25 48.30
CA GLU A 252 -6.09 -14.47 49.74
C GLU A 252 -4.90 -14.03 50.61
N GLY A 253 -4.37 -12.81 50.42
CA GLY A 253 -3.22 -12.37 51.22
C GLY A 253 -2.69 -10.98 50.90
N ASN A 254 -1.41 -10.76 51.21
CA ASN A 254 -0.62 -9.63 50.72
C ASN A 254 0.67 -10.14 50.09
N GLU A 255 0.49 -10.95 49.06
CA GLU A 255 1.56 -11.53 48.25
C GLU A 255 2.14 -10.48 47.31
N GLY A 256 3.37 -10.72 46.83
CA GLY A 256 3.89 -10.02 45.66
C GLY A 256 3.53 -10.71 44.36
N TRP A 257 3.25 -9.92 43.32
CA TRP A 257 2.83 -10.44 42.02
C TRP A 257 3.49 -9.72 40.85
N TYR A 258 3.62 -10.45 39.74
CA TYR A 258 3.83 -9.92 38.39
C TYR A 258 2.53 -10.04 37.59
N ALA A 259 2.19 -9.03 36.81
CA ALA A 259 1.05 -9.05 35.91
C ALA A 259 1.39 -8.38 34.57
N ALA A 260 0.84 -8.91 33.48
CA ALA A 260 1.06 -8.37 32.15
C ALA A 260 -0.18 -8.48 31.27
N THR A 261 -0.27 -7.61 30.27
CA THR A 261 -1.35 -7.58 29.28
C THR A 261 -0.74 -7.44 27.90
N VAL A 262 -1.27 -8.20 26.94
CA VAL A 262 -0.79 -8.33 25.57
C VAL A 262 -1.97 -8.16 24.63
N ALA A 263 -1.84 -7.26 23.66
CA ALA A 263 -2.74 -7.16 22.52
C ALA A 263 -2.15 -7.92 21.33
N ILE A 264 -2.93 -8.84 20.74
CA ILE A 264 -2.55 -9.59 19.54
C ILE A 264 -3.07 -8.84 18.32
N ASN A 265 -2.20 -8.63 17.34
CA ASN A 265 -2.54 -7.98 16.08
C ASN A 265 -3.36 -8.94 15.21
N SER A 266 -4.52 -8.49 14.71
CA SER A 266 -5.43 -9.33 13.92
C SER A 266 -4.97 -9.42 12.46
N ALA A 267 -5.28 -10.53 11.80
CA ALA A 267 -4.94 -10.73 10.39
C ALA A 267 -5.80 -9.82 9.50
N VAL A 268 -5.15 -9.11 8.58
CA VAL A 268 -5.80 -8.23 7.60
C VAL A 268 -5.67 -8.87 6.23
N TYR A 269 -6.71 -9.56 5.77
CA TYR A 269 -6.69 -10.26 4.47
C TYR A 269 -7.22 -9.40 3.34
N GLY A 270 -6.53 -9.41 2.19
CA GLY A 270 -6.94 -8.64 1.02
C GLY A 270 -5.77 -8.27 0.12
N ILE A 271 -5.98 -7.20 -0.63
CA ILE A 271 -5.04 -6.64 -1.59
C ILE A 271 -4.71 -5.23 -1.13
N ASN A 272 -3.44 -4.89 -1.08
CA ASN A 272 -2.98 -3.53 -0.86
C ASN A 272 -2.26 -3.02 -2.11
N ILE A 273 -2.77 -1.95 -2.73
CA ILE A 273 -2.12 -1.29 -3.86
C ILE A 273 -1.16 -0.25 -3.29
N ILE A 274 0.14 -0.40 -3.59
CA ILE A 274 1.21 0.53 -3.25
C ILE A 274 1.46 1.51 -4.41
N SER A 275 1.35 1.00 -5.64
CA SER A 275 1.45 1.77 -6.89
C SER A 275 0.63 1.07 -7.99
N PRO A 276 0.00 1.81 -8.92
CA PRO A 276 -0.10 3.28 -8.93
C PRO A 276 -0.96 3.82 -7.79
N THR A 277 -0.89 5.13 -7.58
CA THR A 277 -1.62 5.88 -6.55
C THR A 277 -2.87 6.56 -7.13
N GLU A 278 -3.81 6.94 -6.26
CA GLU A 278 -5.12 7.45 -6.68
C GLU A 278 -4.99 8.84 -7.35
N ASN A 279 -5.47 8.93 -8.60
CA ASN A 279 -5.32 10.04 -9.55
C ASN A 279 -3.88 10.31 -10.02
N GLU A 280 -3.00 9.30 -10.01
CA GLU A 280 -1.67 9.41 -10.64
C GLU A 280 -1.81 9.51 -12.17
N ASP A 281 -1.04 10.42 -12.79
CA ASP A 281 -1.13 10.74 -14.21
C ASP A 281 -0.13 9.91 -15.04
N PHE A 282 -0.60 9.33 -16.16
CA PHE A 282 0.20 8.48 -17.04
C PHE A 282 0.00 8.82 -18.52
N GLY A 283 1.11 8.81 -19.27
CA GLY A 283 1.14 9.04 -20.72
C GLY A 283 0.79 7.81 -21.55
N VAL A 284 1.36 7.76 -22.77
CA VAL A 284 1.29 6.59 -23.67
C VAL A 284 1.92 5.32 -23.09
N VAL A 285 2.86 5.41 -22.15
CA VAL A 285 3.49 4.22 -21.54
C VAL A 285 2.63 3.69 -20.39
N ALA A 286 2.33 2.39 -20.42
CA ALA A 286 1.50 1.76 -19.40
C ALA A 286 2.15 1.78 -18.01
N PRO A 287 1.37 2.02 -16.93
CA PRO A 287 1.91 2.12 -15.58
C PRO A 287 2.50 0.80 -15.07
N ASN A 288 3.54 0.90 -14.25
CA ASN A 288 3.94 -0.19 -13.37
C ASN A 288 2.95 -0.31 -12.21
N PHE A 289 2.80 -1.53 -11.68
CA PHE A 289 2.01 -1.78 -10.47
C PHE A 289 2.85 -2.50 -9.41
N THR A 290 2.57 -2.15 -8.15
CA THR A 290 3.07 -2.83 -6.96
C THR A 290 1.90 -3.08 -6.03
N VAL A 291 1.57 -4.35 -5.83
CA VAL A 291 0.58 -4.80 -4.85
C VAL A 291 1.20 -5.72 -3.81
N GLU A 292 0.64 -5.69 -2.61
CA GLU A 292 0.88 -6.66 -1.54
C GLU A 292 -0.42 -7.46 -1.37
N ILE A 293 -0.34 -8.79 -1.33
CA ILE A 293 -1.53 -9.65 -1.28
C ILE A 293 -1.39 -10.59 -0.09
N THR A 294 -2.26 -10.41 0.90
CA THR A 294 -2.32 -11.20 2.13
C THR A 294 -3.58 -12.04 2.07
N VAL A 295 -3.50 -13.24 1.49
CA VAL A 295 -4.65 -14.13 1.31
C VAL A 295 -4.26 -15.55 1.73
N PRO A 296 -5.03 -16.22 2.61
CA PRO A 296 -4.78 -17.61 2.99
C PRO A 296 -5.04 -18.52 1.79
N ASP A 297 -4.20 -19.53 1.59
CA ASP A 297 -4.32 -20.53 0.51
C ASP A 297 -4.56 -19.89 -0.88
N LEU A 298 -3.83 -18.81 -1.16
CA LEU A 298 -3.86 -18.05 -2.42
C LEU A 298 -3.67 -18.97 -3.63
N ASP A 299 -4.59 -18.85 -4.60
CA ASP A 299 -4.66 -19.67 -5.81
C ASP A 299 -4.26 -18.86 -7.05
N THR A 300 -5.02 -17.83 -7.41
CA THR A 300 -4.69 -16.94 -8.54
C THR A 300 -4.81 -15.46 -8.21
N MET A 301 -4.13 -14.63 -9.02
CA MET A 301 -4.17 -13.17 -8.96
C MET A 301 -4.29 -12.63 -10.39
N TRP A 302 -5.12 -11.59 -10.58
CA TRP A 302 -5.28 -10.94 -11.87
C TRP A 302 -5.66 -9.47 -11.73
N TYR A 303 -5.46 -8.69 -12.80
CA TYR A 303 -5.98 -7.33 -12.88
C TYR A 303 -6.84 -7.13 -14.14
N THR A 304 -7.60 -6.04 -14.14
CA THR A 304 -8.35 -5.50 -15.27
C THR A 304 -8.15 -3.98 -15.34
N VAL A 305 -8.28 -3.42 -16.55
CA VAL A 305 -8.31 -1.98 -16.81
C VAL A 305 -9.60 -1.55 -17.52
N ASP A 306 -10.55 -2.48 -17.66
CA ASP A 306 -11.74 -2.36 -18.51
C ASP A 306 -13.02 -2.91 -17.83
N GLY A 307 -13.07 -2.86 -16.50
CA GLY A 307 -14.23 -3.30 -15.72
C GLY A 307 -14.43 -4.83 -15.71
N GLY A 308 -13.36 -5.59 -15.90
CA GLY A 308 -13.37 -7.06 -15.86
C GLY A 308 -13.70 -7.74 -17.20
N LEU A 309 -13.79 -6.98 -18.30
CA LEU A 309 -13.99 -7.54 -19.64
C LEU A 309 -12.77 -8.37 -20.08
N ASN A 310 -11.56 -7.90 -19.79
CA ASN A 310 -10.32 -8.64 -19.93
C ASN A 310 -9.61 -8.74 -18.57
N ASN A 311 -9.09 -9.95 -18.28
CA ASN A 311 -8.41 -10.27 -17.03
C ASN A 311 -6.98 -10.74 -17.32
N TYR A 312 -5.99 -10.10 -16.70
CA TYR A 312 -4.56 -10.32 -16.90
C TYR A 312 -3.97 -10.94 -15.64
N THR A 313 -3.67 -12.24 -15.69
CA THR A 313 -3.10 -12.98 -14.55
C THR A 313 -1.64 -12.59 -14.28
N PHE A 314 -1.25 -12.48 -13.02
CA PHE A 314 0.14 -12.23 -12.62
C PHE A 314 0.55 -13.08 -11.42
N SER A 315 1.86 -13.31 -11.27
CA SER A 315 2.46 -14.00 -10.11
C SER A 315 3.43 -13.12 -9.31
N THR A 316 3.84 -11.99 -9.88
CA THR A 316 4.69 -10.97 -9.27
C THR A 316 4.23 -9.59 -9.73
N ASN A 317 4.66 -8.55 -9.02
CA ASN A 317 4.54 -7.16 -9.46
C ASN A 317 5.21 -6.94 -10.83
N GLY A 318 4.71 -5.98 -11.60
CA GLY A 318 5.10 -5.80 -13.01
C GLY A 318 4.46 -4.57 -13.65
N THR A 319 4.19 -4.65 -14.95
CA THR A 319 3.60 -3.55 -15.74
C THR A 319 2.19 -3.93 -16.21
N ILE A 320 1.29 -2.95 -16.24
CA ILE A 320 0.00 -3.08 -16.92
C ILE A 320 0.24 -3.38 -18.40
N ASN A 321 -0.61 -4.23 -18.98
CA ASN A 321 -0.42 -4.70 -20.36
C ASN A 321 -0.49 -3.52 -21.34
N GLN A 322 0.61 -3.24 -22.04
CA GLN A 322 0.71 -2.10 -22.95
C GLN A 322 -0.37 -2.11 -24.04
N VAL A 323 -0.67 -3.27 -24.64
CA VAL A 323 -1.70 -3.36 -25.69
C VAL A 323 -3.11 -3.09 -25.13
N ALA A 324 -3.36 -3.46 -23.88
CA ALA A 324 -4.61 -3.11 -23.18
C ALA A 324 -4.67 -1.60 -22.89
N TRP A 325 -3.55 -1.01 -22.42
CA TRP A 325 -3.43 0.41 -22.14
C TRP A 325 -3.61 1.27 -23.40
N ASP A 326 -2.98 0.89 -24.51
CA ASP A 326 -3.06 1.56 -25.82
C ASP A 326 -4.51 1.62 -26.33
N ALA A 327 -5.33 0.61 -26.03
CA ALA A 327 -6.73 0.53 -26.46
C ALA A 327 -7.69 1.42 -25.65
N LEU A 328 -7.27 1.96 -24.50
CA LEU A 328 -8.08 2.84 -23.67
C LEU A 328 -8.07 4.27 -24.22
N SER A 329 -9.22 4.96 -24.15
CA SER A 329 -9.29 6.41 -24.35
C SER A 329 -8.69 7.17 -23.16
N ASP A 330 -8.26 8.40 -23.39
CA ASP A 330 -7.83 9.32 -22.33
C ASP A 330 -8.96 9.61 -21.32
N GLY A 331 -8.56 10.01 -20.11
CA GLY A 331 -9.43 10.25 -18.96
C GLY A 331 -9.14 9.30 -17.80
N ILE A 332 -10.11 9.15 -16.89
CA ILE A 332 -9.96 8.30 -15.70
C ILE A 332 -10.03 6.81 -16.09
N ILE A 333 -8.98 6.07 -15.78
CA ILE A 333 -8.90 4.62 -15.91
C ILE A 333 -8.97 3.98 -14.52
N THR A 334 -9.92 3.08 -14.31
CA THR A 334 -9.99 2.24 -13.11
C THR A 334 -9.20 0.95 -13.32
N ILE A 335 -8.13 0.79 -12.55
CA ILE A 335 -7.35 -0.46 -12.50
C ILE A 335 -7.84 -1.30 -11.33
N GLY A 336 -8.48 -2.43 -11.63
CA GLY A 336 -9.00 -3.37 -10.63
C GLY A 336 -8.07 -4.56 -10.45
N PHE A 337 -7.60 -4.79 -9.23
CA PHE A 337 -6.80 -5.96 -8.84
C PHE A 337 -7.66 -6.96 -8.06
N TYR A 338 -7.46 -8.25 -8.34
CA TYR A 338 -8.20 -9.36 -7.78
C TYR A 338 -7.28 -10.48 -7.36
N SER A 339 -7.74 -11.27 -6.39
CA SER A 339 -7.18 -12.57 -6.06
C SER A 339 -8.26 -13.53 -5.58
N ASN A 340 -7.98 -14.83 -5.63
CA ASN A 340 -8.81 -15.85 -5.00
C ASN A 340 -7.96 -16.84 -4.18
N ASN A 341 -8.59 -17.51 -3.22
CA ASN A 341 -8.01 -18.68 -2.57
C ASN A 341 -8.55 -19.99 -3.20
N THR A 342 -7.96 -21.11 -2.78
CA THR A 342 -8.37 -22.46 -3.19
C THR A 342 -9.79 -22.86 -2.74
N LEU A 343 -10.39 -22.13 -1.81
CA LEU A 343 -11.78 -22.30 -1.37
C LEU A 343 -12.78 -21.54 -2.26
N GLY A 344 -12.30 -20.65 -3.12
CA GLY A 344 -13.10 -19.83 -4.03
C GLY A 344 -13.49 -18.45 -3.49
N ASP A 345 -13.05 -18.07 -2.29
CA ASP A 345 -13.19 -16.70 -1.78
C ASP A 345 -12.42 -15.74 -2.69
N ARG A 346 -12.97 -14.54 -2.91
CA ARG A 346 -12.38 -13.52 -3.79
C ARG A 346 -12.14 -12.23 -3.03
N PHE A 347 -10.98 -11.64 -3.27
CA PHE A 347 -10.60 -10.32 -2.78
C PHE A 347 -10.45 -9.37 -3.97
N PHE A 348 -10.76 -8.10 -3.74
CA PHE A 348 -10.74 -7.06 -4.77
C PHE A 348 -10.30 -5.72 -4.17
N LYS A 349 -9.47 -4.98 -4.91
CA LYS A 349 -9.17 -3.57 -4.65
C LYS A 349 -8.91 -2.88 -5.99
N GLN A 350 -9.33 -1.64 -6.12
CA GLN A 350 -9.07 -0.82 -7.30
C GLN A 350 -8.33 0.47 -6.94
N VAL A 351 -7.74 1.08 -7.97
CA VAL A 351 -7.20 2.44 -7.97
C VAL A 351 -7.64 3.13 -9.25
N ASN A 352 -7.97 4.41 -9.18
CA ASN A 352 -8.23 5.22 -10.36
C ASN A 352 -6.97 6.02 -10.71
N VAL A 353 -6.60 6.05 -11.98
CA VAL A 353 -5.47 6.81 -12.53
C VAL A 353 -5.93 7.64 -13.71
N ASN A 354 -5.20 8.68 -14.09
CA ASN A 354 -5.51 9.46 -15.29
C ASN A 354 -4.62 9.00 -16.44
N LYS A 355 -5.21 8.76 -17.61
CA LYS A 355 -4.49 8.59 -18.87
C LYS A 355 -4.61 9.86 -19.69
N ASP A 356 -3.48 10.37 -20.18
CA ASP A 356 -3.42 11.43 -21.19
C ASP A 356 -2.37 11.06 -22.26
N SER A 357 -2.85 10.71 -23.45
CA SER A 357 -2.03 10.44 -24.64
C SER A 357 -2.13 11.55 -25.68
N SER A 358 -2.66 12.72 -25.30
CA SER A 358 -2.77 13.86 -26.21
C SER A 358 -1.39 14.44 -26.54
N LEU A 359 -1.16 14.70 -27.83
CA LEU A 359 0.08 15.27 -28.33
C LEU A 359 -0.05 16.81 -28.38
N PRO A 360 1.00 17.56 -27.98
CA PRO A 360 1.02 19.01 -28.13
C PRO A 360 0.74 19.47 -29.57
N VAL A 361 -0.21 20.39 -29.73
CA VAL A 361 -0.54 20.96 -31.05
C VAL A 361 0.37 22.13 -31.34
N ILE A 362 1.10 22.09 -32.45
CA ILE A 362 2.01 23.15 -32.91
C ILE A 362 1.48 23.74 -34.22
N ILE A 363 1.53 25.06 -34.35
CA ILE A 363 1.22 25.77 -35.60
C ILE A 363 2.30 26.83 -35.83
N ILE A 364 3.04 26.70 -36.93
CA ILE A 364 4.01 27.72 -37.38
C ILE A 364 3.23 28.82 -38.13
N VAL A 365 3.41 30.07 -37.69
CA VAL A 365 2.80 31.27 -38.30
C VAL A 365 3.84 32.09 -39.04
N SER A 366 5.09 32.05 -38.58
CA SER A 366 6.28 32.64 -39.21
C SER A 366 7.53 31.90 -38.70
N PRO A 367 8.58 31.69 -39.50
CA PRO A 367 8.68 32.05 -40.93
C PRO A 367 7.71 31.24 -41.80
N VAL A 368 7.51 31.67 -43.04
CA VAL A 368 6.69 30.91 -44.02
C VAL A 368 7.57 30.06 -44.93
N GLU A 369 6.94 29.06 -45.54
CA GLU A 369 7.57 28.10 -46.44
C GLU A 369 8.34 28.77 -47.60
N ASN A 370 9.63 28.45 -47.69
CA ASN A 370 10.64 29.03 -48.60
C ASN A 370 10.83 30.57 -48.49
N GLU A 371 10.60 31.15 -47.31
CA GLU A 371 10.95 32.55 -47.03
C GLU A 371 12.48 32.75 -47.03
N ASN A 372 12.94 33.86 -47.63
CA ASN A 372 14.36 34.15 -47.85
C ASN A 372 14.92 35.05 -46.74
N PHE A 373 16.04 34.65 -46.15
CA PHE A 373 16.74 35.35 -45.07
C PHE A 373 18.23 35.49 -45.38
N GLY A 374 18.80 36.65 -45.09
CA GLY A 374 20.23 36.89 -45.29
C GLY A 374 21.07 36.64 -44.04
N VAL A 375 21.97 37.58 -43.77
CA VAL A 375 22.81 37.57 -42.56
C VAL A 375 21.98 37.64 -41.26
N SER A 376 20.84 38.34 -41.26
CA SER A 376 19.96 38.40 -40.10
C SER A 376 19.17 37.09 -39.94
N PRO A 377 19.13 36.49 -38.74
CA PRO A 377 18.33 35.30 -38.48
C PRO A 377 16.82 35.55 -38.60
N PRO A 378 16.04 34.55 -39.03
CA PRO A 378 14.58 34.64 -39.05
C PRO A 378 14.02 34.80 -37.63
N SER A 379 13.01 35.67 -37.52
CA SER A 379 12.10 35.66 -36.37
C SER A 379 11.07 34.57 -36.53
N PHE A 380 10.63 33.97 -35.42
CA PHE A 380 9.63 32.92 -35.42
C PHE A 380 8.40 33.29 -34.58
N ILE A 381 7.23 32.89 -35.08
CA ILE A 381 5.96 32.96 -34.39
C ILE A 381 5.33 31.58 -34.50
N VAL A 382 5.32 30.84 -33.40
CA VAL A 382 4.58 29.60 -33.24
C VAL A 382 3.39 29.81 -32.30
N LYS A 383 2.36 29.00 -32.49
CA LYS A 383 1.28 28.80 -31.52
C LYS A 383 1.33 27.35 -31.10
N ILE A 384 1.60 27.14 -29.82
CA ILE A 384 1.64 25.81 -29.22
C ILE A 384 0.49 25.74 -28.22
N THR A 385 -0.25 24.64 -28.21
CA THR A 385 -1.42 24.47 -27.35
C THR A 385 -1.50 23.03 -26.89
N ASP A 386 -1.40 22.85 -25.58
CA ASP A 386 -1.49 21.60 -24.88
C ASP A 386 -1.93 21.88 -23.43
N PRO A 387 -2.81 21.07 -22.80
CA PRO A 387 -3.23 21.28 -21.41
C PRO A 387 -2.09 21.15 -20.38
N ASN A 388 -1.09 20.33 -20.70
CA ASN A 388 -0.01 19.86 -19.84
C ASN A 388 1.38 20.28 -20.36
N LEU A 389 1.45 21.28 -21.25
CA LEU A 389 2.68 21.77 -21.88
C LEU A 389 3.82 22.02 -20.88
N ASP A 390 4.93 21.30 -21.06
CA ASP A 390 6.13 21.41 -20.22
C ASP A 390 7.26 22.15 -20.95
N THR A 391 7.73 21.59 -22.07
CA THR A 391 8.96 22.05 -22.73
C THR A 391 8.77 22.26 -24.23
N MET A 392 9.44 23.30 -24.75
CA MET A 392 9.46 23.64 -26.17
C MET A 392 10.89 23.93 -26.62
N TRP A 393 11.27 23.44 -27.79
CA TRP A 393 12.58 23.68 -28.39
C TRP A 393 12.50 23.65 -29.91
N TYR A 394 13.53 24.15 -30.59
CA TYR A 394 13.68 23.98 -32.03
C TYR A 394 15.04 23.41 -32.39
N SER A 395 15.16 22.89 -33.61
CA SER A 395 16.43 22.58 -34.26
C SER A 395 16.39 22.93 -35.74
N ILE A 396 17.57 23.12 -36.34
CA ILE A 396 17.77 23.51 -37.74
C ILE A 396 18.51 22.36 -38.44
N TYR A 397 18.05 21.93 -39.60
CA TYR A 397 18.70 20.88 -40.36
C TYR A 397 18.59 21.08 -41.88
N ASN A 398 19.43 20.41 -42.67
CA ASN A 398 19.35 20.41 -44.14
C ASN A 398 19.67 19.04 -44.78
N GLY A 399 19.50 17.97 -44.00
CA GLY A 399 19.84 16.60 -44.39
C GLY A 399 21.34 16.27 -44.30
N THR A 400 22.23 17.27 -44.30
CA THR A 400 23.68 17.09 -44.04
C THR A 400 24.16 17.74 -42.74
N TYR A 401 23.43 18.75 -42.28
CA TYR A 401 23.62 19.46 -41.02
C TYR A 401 22.43 19.22 -40.09
N GLN A 402 22.68 19.24 -38.78
CA GLN A 402 21.68 19.17 -37.71
C GLN A 402 22.20 19.97 -36.50
N SER A 403 21.45 20.98 -36.07
CA SER A 403 21.77 21.76 -34.87
C SER A 403 21.59 20.96 -33.59
N LEU A 404 22.11 21.50 -32.47
CA LEU A 404 21.61 21.16 -31.14
C LEU A 404 20.16 21.64 -30.97
N ASN A 405 19.43 21.04 -30.02
CA ASN A 405 18.11 21.52 -29.63
C ASN A 405 18.24 22.81 -28.80
N ILE A 406 17.48 23.84 -29.16
CA ILE A 406 17.49 25.15 -28.50
C ILE A 406 16.11 25.41 -27.89
N THR A 407 16.04 25.41 -26.55
CA THR A 407 14.80 25.63 -25.80
C THR A 407 14.32 27.07 -25.89
N PHE A 408 13.00 27.28 -25.94
CA PHE A 408 12.37 28.60 -25.89
C PHE A 408 11.11 28.59 -25.01
N SER A 409 10.75 29.75 -24.46
CA SER A 409 9.53 29.94 -23.66
C SER A 409 8.54 30.95 -24.25
N SER A 410 8.95 31.65 -25.32
CA SER A 410 8.11 32.59 -26.07
C SER A 410 8.60 32.70 -27.52
N ASN A 411 7.75 33.25 -28.38
CA ASN A 411 8.13 33.66 -29.73
C ASN A 411 9.32 34.64 -29.71
N GLY A 412 10.20 34.55 -30.70
CA GLY A 412 11.49 35.23 -30.68
C GLY A 412 12.21 35.16 -32.02
N THR A 413 13.53 35.00 -31.96
CA THR A 413 14.40 34.94 -33.14
C THR A 413 15.28 33.70 -33.04
N ILE A 414 15.52 33.05 -34.18
CA ILE A 414 16.45 31.93 -34.27
C ILE A 414 17.83 32.39 -33.79
N ASN A 415 18.52 31.51 -33.05
CA ASN A 415 19.76 31.82 -32.37
C ASN A 415 20.78 32.42 -33.36
N PRO A 416 21.23 33.67 -33.17
CA PRO A 416 22.12 34.33 -34.14
C PRO A 416 23.44 33.58 -34.34
N THR A 417 24.03 33.03 -33.28
CA THR A 417 25.29 32.28 -33.36
C THR A 417 25.15 30.99 -34.16
N GLU A 418 23.99 30.33 -34.04
CA GLU A 418 23.66 29.16 -34.86
C GLU A 418 23.48 29.57 -36.33
N TRP A 419 22.70 30.63 -36.59
CA TRP A 419 22.40 31.11 -37.94
C TRP A 419 23.62 31.67 -38.69
N ASP A 420 24.52 32.34 -37.99
CA ASP A 420 25.77 32.90 -38.54
C ASP A 420 26.78 31.81 -38.95
N ALA A 421 26.65 30.60 -38.40
CA ALA A 421 27.49 29.45 -38.75
C ALA A 421 27.03 28.71 -40.01
N LEU A 422 25.82 28.99 -40.50
CA LEU A 422 25.24 28.35 -41.69
C LEU A 422 25.77 28.97 -42.99
N TYR A 423 25.94 28.16 -44.02
CA TYR A 423 26.19 28.61 -45.39
C TYR A 423 24.87 28.86 -46.13
N ASP A 424 24.91 29.40 -47.34
CA ASP A 424 23.71 29.57 -48.16
C ASP A 424 23.08 28.22 -48.55
N GLY A 425 21.76 28.21 -48.64
CA GLY A 425 20.97 27.04 -48.97
C GLY A 425 19.65 26.96 -48.20
N THR A 426 18.89 25.90 -48.47
CA THR A 426 17.63 25.61 -47.78
C THR A 426 17.90 24.92 -46.43
N TYR A 427 17.18 25.34 -45.40
CA TYR A 427 17.20 24.75 -44.06
C TYR A 427 15.78 24.57 -43.53
N SER A 428 15.50 23.38 -43.01
CA SER A 428 14.28 23.07 -42.28
C SER A 428 14.45 23.53 -40.83
N ILE A 429 13.56 24.40 -40.35
CA ILE A 429 13.46 24.77 -38.93
C ILE A 429 12.32 23.95 -38.32
N ARG A 430 12.66 23.02 -37.44
CA ARG A 430 11.71 22.14 -36.76
C ARG A 430 11.48 22.61 -35.34
N PHE A 431 10.22 22.90 -35.00
CA PHE A 431 9.75 23.24 -33.66
C PHE A 431 9.13 22.02 -32.99
N TYR A 432 9.50 21.79 -31.75
CA TYR A 432 9.04 20.69 -30.93
C TYR A 432 8.31 21.22 -29.69
N ALA A 433 7.36 20.43 -29.21
CA ALA A 433 6.69 20.64 -27.93
C ALA A 433 6.49 19.28 -27.24
N ASN A 434 6.64 19.27 -25.92
CA ASN A 434 6.46 18.12 -25.05
C ASN A 434 5.60 18.51 -23.84
N ASP A 435 4.68 17.64 -23.46
CA ASP A 435 3.90 17.79 -22.22
C ASP A 435 4.65 17.22 -20.99
N SER A 436 4.06 17.38 -19.81
CA SER A 436 4.62 16.88 -18.55
C SER A 436 4.67 15.34 -18.43
N LEU A 437 4.04 14.61 -19.35
CA LEU A 437 3.95 13.14 -19.37
C LEU A 437 4.85 12.48 -20.43
N GLY A 438 5.55 13.28 -21.23
CA GLY A 438 6.47 12.82 -22.27
C GLY A 438 5.84 12.67 -23.66
N ASN A 439 4.61 13.14 -23.85
CA ASN A 439 3.95 13.20 -25.15
C ASN A 439 4.59 14.33 -25.97
N THR A 440 5.47 13.97 -26.92
CA THR A 440 6.21 14.92 -27.77
C THR A 440 5.65 14.97 -29.18
N ASN A 441 5.49 16.17 -29.73
CA ASN A 441 5.17 16.42 -31.14
C ASN A 441 6.15 17.42 -31.77
N PHE A 442 6.18 17.49 -33.11
CA PHE A 442 6.93 18.49 -33.86
C PHE A 442 6.22 18.95 -35.13
N GLU A 443 6.54 20.17 -35.57
CA GLU A 443 6.18 20.72 -36.88
C GLU A 443 7.41 21.43 -37.47
N GLU A 444 7.46 21.61 -38.79
CA GLU A 444 8.61 22.22 -39.46
C GLU A 444 8.26 23.09 -40.66
N VAL A 445 9.20 23.97 -41.02
CA VAL A 445 9.10 24.88 -42.17
C VAL A 445 10.46 25.01 -42.84
N ASP A 446 10.50 24.96 -44.17
CA ASP A 446 11.73 25.21 -44.91
C ASP A 446 11.93 26.71 -45.15
N VAL A 447 13.16 27.20 -44.95
CA VAL A 447 13.57 28.58 -45.23
C VAL A 447 14.84 28.59 -46.07
N ILE A 448 15.08 29.68 -46.80
CA ILE A 448 16.25 29.84 -47.64
C ILE A 448 17.19 30.86 -46.99
N LYS A 449 18.45 30.47 -46.76
CA LYS A 449 19.53 31.40 -46.41
C LYS A 449 20.26 31.82 -47.68
N ASP A 450 20.35 33.13 -47.93
CA ASP A 450 21.12 33.74 -49.02
C ASP A 450 21.79 35.04 -48.52
N ILE A 451 23.10 34.98 -48.26
CA ILE A 451 23.90 36.10 -47.76
C ILE A 451 24.49 36.96 -48.90
N TYR A 452 24.32 36.59 -50.17
CA TYR A 452 24.84 37.35 -51.31
C TYR A 452 23.90 38.51 -51.68
N ALA A 453 24.10 39.65 -51.02
CA ALA A 453 23.43 40.88 -51.41
C ALA A 453 23.81 41.31 -52.83
N ILE A 454 22.81 41.61 -53.68
CA ILE A 454 23.03 42.12 -55.03
C ILE A 454 23.66 43.51 -54.97
N ILE A 455 24.94 43.62 -55.36
CA ILE A 455 25.65 44.90 -55.43
C ILE A 455 25.65 45.39 -56.87
N ILE A 456 25.09 46.58 -57.13
CA ILE A 456 25.15 47.27 -58.43
C ILE A 456 25.99 48.54 -58.28
N ASN A 457 27.11 48.60 -59.01
CA ASN A 457 27.97 49.77 -59.10
C ASN A 457 27.88 50.40 -60.51
N ILE A 458 27.45 51.65 -60.61
CA ILE A 458 27.35 52.37 -61.90
C ILE A 458 28.63 53.20 -62.09
N THR A 459 29.53 52.73 -62.95
CA THR A 459 30.76 53.45 -63.31
C THR A 459 30.48 54.57 -64.31
N ILE A 460 29.58 54.32 -65.28
CA ILE A 460 29.15 55.26 -66.31
C ILE A 460 27.64 55.03 -66.57
N PRO A 461 26.79 56.07 -66.74
CA PRO A 461 27.09 57.49 -66.66
C PRO A 461 27.44 57.97 -65.25
N THR A 462 28.45 58.84 -65.15
CA THR A 462 28.83 59.47 -63.88
C THR A 462 27.79 60.51 -63.47
N LEU A 463 27.46 60.57 -62.18
CA LEU A 463 26.49 61.51 -61.61
C LEU A 463 26.70 62.95 -62.10
N ASN A 464 25.60 63.62 -62.47
CA ASN A 464 25.55 65.01 -62.95
C ASN A 464 26.34 65.33 -64.24
N LYS A 465 26.88 64.34 -64.96
CA LYS A 465 27.51 64.57 -66.26
C LYS A 465 26.45 64.89 -67.32
N ILE A 466 26.67 65.99 -68.04
CA ILE A 466 25.79 66.44 -69.13
C ILE A 466 26.14 65.65 -70.40
N TYR A 467 25.11 65.13 -71.07
CA TYR A 467 25.20 64.46 -72.36
C TYR A 467 24.42 65.23 -73.43
N GLY A 468 24.85 65.10 -74.69
CA GLY A 468 24.27 65.82 -75.83
C GLY A 468 23.20 65.02 -76.57
N VAL A 469 23.11 65.23 -77.88
CA VAL A 469 22.15 64.52 -78.76
C VAL A 469 22.51 63.04 -79.01
N ALA A 470 23.72 62.61 -78.65
CA ALA A 470 24.13 61.21 -78.68
C ALA A 470 23.93 60.61 -77.28
N ALA A 471 23.28 59.46 -77.20
CA ALA A 471 23.02 58.79 -75.94
C ALA A 471 24.31 58.34 -75.24
N PRO A 472 24.35 58.34 -73.90
CA PRO A 472 25.52 57.89 -73.15
C PRO A 472 25.72 56.38 -73.26
N ASN A 473 26.98 55.95 -73.28
CA ASN A 473 27.28 54.56 -72.91
C ASN A 473 27.05 54.37 -71.41
N PHE A 474 26.64 53.17 -71.01
CA PHE A 474 26.62 52.74 -69.62
C PHE A 474 27.72 51.71 -69.35
N THR A 475 28.16 51.66 -68.10
CA THR A 475 29.09 50.66 -67.59
C THR A 475 28.71 50.41 -66.15
N VAL A 476 28.20 49.21 -65.90
CA VAL A 476 27.83 48.72 -64.57
C VAL A 476 28.65 47.49 -64.24
N GLU A 477 28.97 47.36 -62.96
CA GLU A 477 29.50 46.15 -62.34
C GLU A 477 28.40 45.62 -61.42
N ILE A 478 28.00 44.37 -61.61
CA ILE A 478 26.98 43.71 -60.80
C ILE A 478 27.62 42.48 -60.18
N THR A 479 27.59 42.41 -58.85
CA THR A 479 28.16 41.29 -58.09
C THR A 479 27.03 40.57 -57.38
N ASP A 480 26.66 39.42 -57.94
CA ASP A 480 25.66 38.46 -57.45
C ASP A 480 25.87 37.14 -58.25
N THR A 481 25.67 35.99 -57.61
CA THR A 481 25.74 34.66 -58.22
C THR A 481 24.41 34.20 -58.85
N ASN A 482 23.29 34.84 -58.50
CA ASN A 482 21.92 34.39 -58.82
C ASN A 482 21.12 35.43 -59.65
N ILE A 483 21.80 36.22 -60.48
CA ILE A 483 21.17 37.27 -61.32
C ILE A 483 20.17 36.65 -62.31
N ASN A 484 18.88 36.93 -62.11
CA ASN A 484 17.80 36.49 -63.02
C ASN A 484 17.69 37.39 -64.27
N THR A 485 17.56 38.70 -64.10
CA THR A 485 17.46 39.67 -65.20
C THR A 485 18.06 41.02 -64.83
N THR A 486 18.69 41.67 -65.82
CA THR A 486 19.27 43.02 -65.69
C THR A 486 18.62 43.99 -66.66
N TRP A 487 18.20 45.16 -66.16
CA TRP A 487 17.53 46.20 -66.95
C TRP A 487 17.82 47.61 -66.41
N TYR A 488 17.67 48.62 -67.26
CA TYR A 488 17.73 50.03 -66.88
C TYR A 488 16.48 50.79 -67.33
N THR A 489 16.26 51.97 -66.76
CA THR A 489 15.20 52.91 -67.17
C THR A 489 15.74 54.34 -67.16
N VAL A 490 15.25 55.17 -68.07
CA VAL A 490 15.58 56.61 -68.17
C VAL A 490 14.37 57.53 -67.95
N ASP A 491 13.18 56.95 -67.76
CA ASP A 491 11.90 57.65 -67.69
C ASP A 491 11.15 57.40 -66.36
N GLY A 492 11.88 56.94 -65.34
CA GLY A 492 11.33 56.67 -64.00
C GLY A 492 10.61 55.32 -63.87
N GLY A 493 10.91 54.36 -64.76
CA GLY A 493 10.35 53.02 -64.74
C GLY A 493 9.09 52.84 -65.59
N ILE A 494 8.84 53.75 -66.54
CA ILE A 494 7.74 53.61 -67.52
C ILE A 494 8.15 52.61 -68.60
N ASN A 495 9.40 52.67 -69.06
CA ASN A 495 10.01 51.68 -69.93
C ASN A 495 11.28 51.11 -69.29
N ASN A 496 11.39 49.79 -69.33
CA ASN A 496 12.53 49.02 -68.82
C ASN A 496 13.25 48.35 -69.99
N TYR A 497 14.55 48.61 -70.13
CA TYR A 497 15.39 48.12 -71.21
C TYR A 497 16.33 47.04 -70.66
N THR A 498 16.10 45.78 -71.05
CA THR A 498 16.92 44.64 -70.63
C THR A 498 18.29 44.67 -71.31
N PHE A 499 19.35 44.36 -70.56
CA PHE A 499 20.71 44.23 -71.09
C PHE A 499 21.40 43.00 -70.50
N THR A 500 22.37 42.44 -71.23
CA THR A 500 23.22 41.33 -70.78
C THR A 500 24.71 41.68 -70.76
N GLU A 501 25.07 42.85 -71.29
CA GLU A 501 26.43 43.40 -71.31
C GLU A 501 26.39 44.93 -71.26
N ASN A 502 27.54 45.56 -71.02
CA ASN A 502 27.67 47.02 -71.01
C ASN A 502 27.55 47.60 -72.43
N GLY A 503 26.72 48.63 -72.62
CA GLY A 503 26.37 49.14 -73.95
C GLY A 503 26.02 50.63 -73.99
N THR A 504 25.09 51.00 -74.85
CA THR A 504 24.55 52.36 -74.98
C THR A 504 23.12 52.41 -74.46
N ILE A 505 22.78 53.52 -73.79
CA ILE A 505 21.42 53.86 -73.32
C ILE A 505 20.53 54.28 -74.51
#